data_AF-A0A1D9GR26-F1
#
_entry.id   AF-A0A1D9GR26-F1
#
_cell.length_a   1.000
_cell.length_b   1.000
_cell.length_c   1.000
_cell.angle_alpha   90.00
_cell.angle_beta   90.00
_cell.angle_gamma   90.00
#
_symmetry.space_group_name_H-M   'P 1'
#
loop_
_entity.id
_entity.type
_entity.pdbx_description
1 polymer ?
#
loop_
_entity_poly.entity_id
_entity_poly.type
_entity_poly.pdbx_seq_one_letter_code
_entity_poly.pdbx_strand_id
1 'polypeptide(L)'
;MDLRPILAGLLGLVVFPLSQAQPRTLDLYTFTAPPYQVPDGENHVTGETVETIVCAAAHAGFTARVKLAPQNRAIHSLKRNLVDGYFAIDPSAELDAIAIRSNPVALEKWHFFTRDPELNTETARIGVVDGSNEKAWLIANGYDIFLSINSPSQLIALLKRGRIDTALMDERIMHGMRTEENAQAQSLHTHFLRYAPLYLYLSEAFTASEPEFIRQFNRSLPQCMESPLTLSAGESRRILGLARDLFTELDAAFNLQQALEAGPRLASFTDVLTIDSKWQALAPGSATDLASEILALPGSRALNAWQLNHNSLVTEILLINDMGTIAAMSQLTSDFWQGDEPKFRTVTDTKTGTPPEIYISPIHYDASTSEFQIIVSKAIRPQKDGKSTGVIALGLNIEVALRSTEEY
;
A
#
# COMPACT_ATOMS: atom_id res chain seq x y z
N MET A 1 -1.53 -40.12 -78.31
CA MET A 1 -2.07 -40.55 -77.01
C MET A 1 -1.13 -40.02 -75.96
N ASP A 2 -1.40 -38.80 -75.48
CA ASP A 2 -0.62 -38.11 -74.46
C ASP A 2 -1.06 -38.57 -73.08
N LEU A 3 -0.13 -39.13 -72.29
CA LEU A 3 -0.32 -39.46 -70.88
C LEU A 3 0.57 -38.54 -70.04
N ARG A 4 -0.06 -37.56 -69.40
CA ARG A 4 0.53 -36.71 -68.35
C ARG A 4 0.65 -37.50 -67.04
N PRO A 5 1.78 -37.45 -66.32
CA PRO A 5 1.82 -37.92 -64.94
C PRO A 5 1.32 -36.81 -64.00
N ILE A 6 0.29 -37.13 -63.20
CA ILE A 6 -0.21 -36.29 -62.12
C ILE A 6 0.68 -36.53 -60.90
N LEU A 7 1.43 -35.49 -60.48
CA LEU A 7 2.18 -35.48 -59.23
C LEU A 7 1.23 -35.07 -58.10
N ALA A 8 0.78 -36.04 -57.30
CA ALA A 8 0.00 -35.77 -56.10
C ALA A 8 0.94 -35.36 -54.95
N GLY A 9 0.99 -34.06 -54.65
CA GLY A 9 1.69 -33.53 -53.48
C GLY A 9 0.85 -33.77 -52.21
N LEU A 10 1.35 -34.62 -51.31
CA LEU A 10 0.76 -34.87 -50.00
C LEU A 10 1.16 -33.73 -49.05
N LEU A 11 0.26 -32.76 -48.84
CA LEU A 11 0.45 -31.68 -47.86
C LEU A 11 0.13 -32.23 -46.46
N GLY A 12 1.17 -32.61 -45.70
CA GLY A 12 1.03 -33.03 -44.31
C GLY A 12 0.68 -31.83 -43.41
N LEU A 13 -0.58 -31.72 -43.02
CA LEU A 13 -1.02 -30.83 -41.94
C LEU A 13 -0.45 -31.35 -40.60
N VAL A 14 0.65 -30.76 -40.16
CA VAL A 14 1.17 -30.95 -38.80
C VAL A 14 0.25 -30.17 -37.86
N VAL A 15 -0.71 -30.88 -37.25
CA VAL A 15 -1.51 -30.36 -36.15
C VAL A 15 -0.62 -30.42 -34.90
N PHE A 16 -0.08 -29.26 -34.49
CA PHE A 16 0.51 -29.15 -33.16
C PHE A 16 -0.62 -29.19 -32.13
N PRO A 17 -0.66 -30.18 -31.22
CA PRO A 17 -1.60 -30.11 -30.11
C PRO A 17 -1.17 -28.95 -29.22
N LEU A 18 -1.98 -27.89 -29.19
CA LEU A 18 -1.90 -26.88 -28.14
C LEU A 18 -2.24 -27.59 -26.82
N SER A 19 -1.22 -28.06 -26.10
CA SER A 19 -1.38 -28.42 -24.69
C SER A 19 -1.78 -27.16 -23.94
N GLN A 20 -3.06 -27.01 -23.68
CA GLN A 20 -3.56 -26.10 -22.66
C GLN A 20 -3.05 -26.66 -21.32
N ALA A 21 -1.92 -26.14 -20.84
CA ALA A 21 -1.43 -26.45 -19.50
C ALA A 21 -2.53 -26.04 -18.52
N GLN A 22 -3.06 -26.99 -17.74
CA GLN A 22 -4.00 -26.66 -16.69
C GLN A 22 -3.34 -25.67 -15.73
N PRO A 23 -4.07 -24.63 -15.27
CA PRO A 23 -3.51 -23.68 -14.33
C PRO A 23 -3.08 -24.42 -13.06
N ARG A 24 -1.86 -24.14 -12.61
CA ARG A 24 -1.29 -24.73 -11.40
C ARG A 24 -2.13 -24.27 -10.21
N THR A 25 -2.33 -25.15 -9.23
CA THR A 25 -3.10 -24.80 -8.03
C THR A 25 -2.19 -24.22 -6.96
N LEU A 26 -2.67 -23.20 -6.25
CA LEU A 26 -2.05 -22.63 -5.06
C LEU A 26 -3.00 -22.87 -3.87
N ASP A 27 -2.65 -23.80 -2.97
CA ASP A 27 -3.46 -24.12 -1.79
C ASP A 27 -3.13 -23.16 -0.65
N LEU A 28 -4.13 -22.40 -0.20
CA LEU A 28 -3.96 -21.34 0.79
C LEU A 28 -4.88 -21.52 2.00
N TYR A 29 -4.37 -21.12 3.16
CA TYR A 29 -5.17 -20.90 4.34
C TYR A 29 -5.46 -19.42 4.60
N THR A 30 -6.59 -19.18 5.26
CA THR A 30 -6.97 -17.90 5.87
C THR A 30 -7.92 -18.15 7.05
N PHE A 31 -8.48 -17.11 7.64
CA PHE A 31 -9.47 -17.17 8.71
C PHE A 31 -10.69 -16.31 8.37
N THR A 32 -11.73 -16.38 9.19
CA THR A 32 -12.96 -15.62 8.98
C THR A 32 -12.81 -14.20 9.52
N ALA A 33 -12.92 -13.19 8.66
CA ALA A 33 -12.96 -11.79 9.04
C ALA A 33 -13.79 -10.97 8.03
N PRO A 34 -15.13 -10.98 8.12
CA PRO A 34 -15.98 -10.19 7.24
C PRO A 34 -15.71 -8.68 7.39
N PRO A 35 -15.70 -7.89 6.29
CA PRO A 35 -16.05 -8.28 4.91
C PRO A 35 -14.86 -8.83 4.08
N TYR A 36 -13.68 -8.96 4.68
CA TYR A 36 -12.43 -9.28 3.98
C TYR A 36 -12.32 -10.75 3.58
N GLN A 37 -12.70 -11.64 4.49
CA GLN A 37 -12.78 -13.08 4.25
C GLN A 37 -14.10 -13.61 4.83
N VAL A 38 -15.01 -13.99 3.95
CA VAL A 38 -16.38 -14.41 4.26
C VAL A 38 -16.54 -15.87 3.82
N PRO A 39 -16.95 -16.77 4.74
CA PRO A 39 -17.33 -18.12 4.35
C PRO A 39 -18.53 -18.08 3.40
N ASP A 40 -18.43 -18.74 2.25
CA ASP A 40 -19.51 -18.90 1.28
C ASP A 40 -19.77 -20.40 1.04
N GLY A 41 -20.65 -20.99 1.84
CA GLY A 41 -20.86 -22.45 1.82
C GLY A 41 -19.73 -23.26 2.48
N GLU A 42 -19.67 -24.56 2.21
CA GLU A 42 -18.79 -25.48 2.96
C GLU A 42 -17.30 -25.42 2.58
N ASN A 43 -16.96 -24.97 1.37
CA ASN A 43 -15.60 -25.06 0.83
C ASN A 43 -15.20 -23.84 -0.04
N HIS A 44 -15.92 -22.74 0.07
CA HIS A 44 -15.59 -21.52 -0.64
C HIS A 44 -15.50 -20.35 0.34
N VAL A 45 -14.56 -19.45 0.06
CA VAL A 45 -14.31 -18.24 0.84
C VAL A 45 -14.27 -17.11 -0.16
N THR A 46 -14.99 -16.03 0.12
CA THR A 46 -15.09 -14.82 -0.70
C THR A 46 -14.68 -13.61 0.13
N GLY A 47 -14.75 -12.41 -0.45
CA GLY A 47 -14.46 -11.15 0.23
C GLY A 47 -13.22 -10.44 -0.32
N GLU A 48 -13.06 -9.20 0.09
CA GLU A 48 -12.15 -8.21 -0.53
C GLU A 48 -10.69 -8.68 -0.58
N THR A 49 -10.17 -9.24 0.52
CA THR A 49 -8.79 -9.75 0.53
C THR A 49 -8.68 -11.05 -0.27
N VAL A 50 -9.72 -11.90 -0.25
CA VAL A 50 -9.71 -13.15 -1.03
C VAL A 50 -9.67 -12.84 -2.53
N GLU A 51 -10.47 -11.87 -2.98
CA GLU A 51 -10.49 -11.41 -4.38
C GLU A 51 -9.14 -10.82 -4.80
N THR A 52 -8.51 -10.03 -3.92
CA THR A 52 -7.15 -9.52 -4.13
C THR A 52 -6.15 -10.67 -4.34
N ILE A 53 -6.18 -11.69 -3.47
CA ILE A 53 -5.30 -12.87 -3.57
C ILE A 53 -5.56 -13.65 -4.86
N VAL A 54 -6.82 -13.92 -5.19
CA VAL A 54 -7.22 -14.70 -6.36
C VAL A 54 -6.78 -13.99 -7.65
N CYS A 55 -7.00 -12.67 -7.74
CA CYS A 55 -6.55 -11.85 -8.86
C CYS A 55 -5.01 -11.91 -9.00
N ALA A 56 -4.28 -11.66 -7.92
CA ALA A 56 -2.82 -11.60 -7.98
C ALA A 56 -2.17 -12.98 -8.27
N ALA A 57 -2.74 -14.06 -7.71
CA ALA A 57 -2.32 -15.42 -8.02
C ALA A 57 -2.58 -15.79 -9.49
N ALA A 58 -3.71 -15.35 -10.06
CA ALA A 58 -4.03 -15.57 -11.47
C ALA A 58 -3.04 -14.86 -12.40
N HIS A 59 -2.63 -13.62 -12.07
CA HIS A 59 -1.57 -12.91 -12.78
C HIS A 59 -0.19 -13.60 -12.68
N ALA A 60 0.04 -14.36 -11.61
CA ALA A 60 1.23 -15.21 -11.45
C ALA A 60 1.08 -16.61 -12.08
N GLY A 61 -0.05 -16.91 -12.74
CA GLY A 61 -0.29 -18.17 -13.44
C GLY A 61 -0.87 -19.31 -12.57
N PHE A 62 -1.47 -18.98 -11.43
CA PHE A 62 -2.04 -19.95 -10.48
C PHE A 62 -3.53 -19.75 -10.25
N THR A 63 -4.23 -20.85 -9.99
CA THR A 63 -5.58 -20.84 -9.42
C THR A 63 -5.49 -21.03 -7.91
N ALA A 64 -5.87 -19.99 -7.15
CA ALA A 64 -5.88 -20.06 -5.69
C ALA A 64 -7.07 -20.90 -5.18
N ARG A 65 -6.77 -21.83 -4.26
CA ARG A 65 -7.77 -22.59 -3.52
C ARG A 65 -7.65 -22.22 -2.04
N VAL A 66 -8.63 -21.44 -1.56
CA VAL A 66 -8.62 -20.89 -0.20
C VAL A 66 -9.46 -21.74 0.74
N LYS A 67 -8.93 -22.04 1.92
CA LYS A 67 -9.65 -22.74 2.99
C LYS A 67 -9.49 -22.02 4.33
N LEU A 68 -10.50 -22.13 5.18
CA LEU A 68 -10.45 -21.56 6.54
C LEU A 68 -9.68 -22.49 7.48
N ALA A 69 -8.79 -21.92 8.29
CA ALA A 69 -8.08 -22.61 9.36
C ALA A 69 -7.82 -21.66 10.54
N PRO A 70 -7.89 -22.13 11.80
CA PRO A 70 -7.40 -21.36 12.93
C PRO A 70 -5.93 -20.98 12.74
N GLN A 71 -5.53 -19.77 13.13
CA GLN A 71 -4.19 -19.23 12.90
C GLN A 71 -3.06 -20.19 13.31
N ASN A 72 -3.11 -20.75 14.53
CA ASN A 72 -2.10 -21.71 14.99
C ASN A 72 -1.98 -22.95 14.10
N ARG A 73 -3.10 -23.43 13.54
CA ARG A 73 -3.11 -24.56 12.61
C ARG A 73 -2.53 -24.16 11.26
N ALA A 74 -2.83 -22.96 10.78
CA ALA A 74 -2.30 -22.46 9.53
C ALA A 74 -0.77 -22.31 9.59
N ILE A 75 -0.24 -21.67 10.64
CA ILE A 75 1.20 -21.51 10.89
C ILE A 75 1.89 -22.88 10.98
N HIS A 76 1.31 -23.83 11.74
CA HIS A 76 1.86 -25.17 11.86
C HIS A 76 1.88 -25.94 10.54
N SER A 77 0.83 -25.79 9.72
CA SER A 77 0.74 -26.42 8.40
C SER A 77 1.76 -25.83 7.43
N LEU A 78 1.95 -24.50 7.47
CA LEU A 78 2.95 -23.80 6.67
C LEU A 78 4.36 -24.28 7.02
N LYS A 79 4.69 -24.34 8.32
CA LYS A 79 5.97 -24.86 8.83
C LYS A 79 6.28 -26.29 8.39
N ARG A 80 5.23 -27.10 8.15
CA ARG A 80 5.34 -28.49 7.72
C ARG A 80 5.20 -28.68 6.21
N ASN A 81 5.13 -27.59 5.43
CA ASN A 81 4.89 -27.62 3.99
C ASN A 81 3.62 -28.40 3.60
N LEU A 82 2.57 -28.34 4.43
CA LEU A 82 1.27 -28.99 4.18
C LEU A 82 0.29 -28.08 3.42
N VAL A 83 0.66 -26.82 3.22
CA VAL A 83 -0.09 -25.78 2.51
C VAL A 83 0.92 -24.86 1.83
N ASP A 84 0.57 -24.30 0.67
CA ASP A 84 1.50 -23.45 -0.08
C ASP A 84 1.65 -22.08 0.57
N GLY A 85 0.57 -21.56 1.18
CA GLY A 85 0.61 -20.28 1.88
C GLY A 85 -0.51 -20.03 2.89
N TYR A 86 -0.34 -18.95 3.65
CA TYR A 86 -1.28 -18.43 4.63
C TYR A 86 -1.32 -16.90 4.52
N PHE A 87 -2.52 -16.31 4.41
CA PHE A 87 -2.65 -14.87 4.19
C PHE A 87 -3.61 -14.17 5.14
N ALA A 88 -3.63 -12.83 5.02
CA ALA A 88 -4.34 -11.89 5.88
C ALA A 88 -3.75 -11.85 7.30
N ILE A 89 -2.44 -12.01 7.42
CA ILE A 89 -1.74 -12.14 8.70
C ILE A 89 -0.74 -11.00 8.92
N ASP A 90 -0.72 -10.43 10.12
CA ASP A 90 0.27 -9.44 10.58
C ASP A 90 1.67 -10.11 10.67
N PRO A 91 2.77 -9.40 10.39
CA PRO A 91 4.08 -10.03 10.41
C PRO A 91 4.51 -10.41 11.82
N SER A 92 5.24 -11.51 11.91
CA SER A 92 5.80 -11.98 13.18
C SER A 92 7.15 -12.62 12.95
N ALA A 93 8.03 -12.54 13.95
CA ALA A 93 9.34 -13.19 13.90
C ALA A 93 9.24 -14.71 13.69
N GLU A 94 8.15 -15.36 14.12
CA GLU A 94 7.93 -16.78 13.85
C GLU A 94 7.68 -17.04 12.36
N LEU A 95 6.81 -16.25 11.72
CA LEU A 95 6.46 -16.41 10.31
C LEU A 95 7.62 -16.03 9.39
N ASP A 96 8.28 -14.90 9.66
CA ASP A 96 9.43 -14.42 8.88
C ASP A 96 10.62 -15.41 8.93
N ALA A 97 10.68 -16.29 9.95
CA ALA A 97 11.71 -17.30 10.09
C ALA A 97 11.42 -18.62 9.34
N ILE A 98 10.20 -18.84 8.85
CA ILE A 98 9.79 -20.14 8.25
C ILE A 98 9.15 -20.00 6.86
N ALA A 99 8.94 -18.78 6.38
CA ALA A 99 8.18 -18.52 5.17
C ALA A 99 8.61 -17.21 4.50
N ILE A 100 8.31 -17.10 3.21
CA ILE A 100 8.59 -15.91 2.42
C ILE A 100 7.34 -15.03 2.35
N ARG A 101 7.49 -13.76 2.69
CA ARG A 101 6.41 -12.77 2.78
C ARG A 101 6.23 -11.99 1.47
N SER A 102 4.99 -11.79 1.04
CA SER A 102 4.61 -10.92 -0.07
C SER A 102 4.70 -9.43 0.29
N ASN A 103 4.38 -8.54 -0.65
CA ASN A 103 3.92 -7.19 -0.31
C ASN A 103 2.52 -7.25 0.36
N PRO A 104 2.06 -6.20 1.07
CA PRO A 104 0.76 -6.22 1.73
C PRO A 104 -0.37 -6.50 0.75
N VAL A 105 -1.28 -7.38 1.15
CA VAL A 105 -2.47 -7.78 0.40
C VAL A 105 -3.74 -7.09 0.93
N ALA A 106 -3.65 -6.51 2.12
CA ALA A 106 -4.68 -5.68 2.74
C ALA A 106 -4.03 -4.73 3.76
N LEU A 107 -4.77 -3.69 4.14
CA LEU A 107 -4.40 -2.78 5.21
C LEU A 107 -5.61 -2.57 6.12
N GLU A 108 -5.49 -3.00 7.38
CA GLU A 108 -6.50 -2.78 8.40
C GLU A 108 -6.21 -1.52 9.22
N LYS A 109 -7.25 -0.94 9.83
CA LYS A 109 -7.11 0.21 10.74
C LYS A 109 -7.52 -0.21 12.13
N TRP A 110 -6.52 -0.47 12.97
CA TRP A 110 -6.76 -0.96 14.32
C TRP A 110 -6.96 0.19 15.28
N HIS A 111 -7.98 0.04 16.11
CA HIS A 111 -8.35 1.01 17.12
C HIS A 111 -8.64 0.33 18.45
N PHE A 112 -8.32 1.03 19.52
CA PHE A 112 -8.91 0.78 20.81
C PHE A 112 -10.28 1.46 20.89
N PHE A 113 -11.31 0.67 21.19
CA PHE A 113 -12.66 1.15 21.39
C PHE A 113 -13.00 1.17 22.87
N THR A 114 -13.44 2.32 23.36
CA THR A 114 -13.68 2.58 24.78
C THR A 114 -15.07 3.16 25.01
N ARG A 115 -15.56 3.08 26.25
CA ARG A 115 -16.76 3.83 26.67
C ARG A 115 -16.42 5.24 27.16
N ASP A 116 -15.22 5.41 27.69
CA ASP A 116 -14.72 6.66 28.25
C ASP A 116 -13.78 7.33 27.22
N PRO A 117 -13.73 8.67 27.19
CA PRO A 117 -12.93 9.40 26.20
C PRO A 117 -11.42 9.34 26.44
N GLU A 118 -11.00 8.93 27.63
CA GLU A 118 -9.59 8.75 27.99
C GLU A 118 -9.26 7.26 28.03
N LEU A 119 -8.10 6.91 27.48
CA LEU A 119 -7.59 5.55 27.48
C LEU A 119 -6.17 5.55 28.06
N ASN A 120 -5.98 4.83 29.16
CA ASN A 120 -4.66 4.43 29.64
C ASN A 120 -4.51 2.92 29.45
N THR A 121 -3.76 2.51 28.43
CA THR A 121 -3.56 1.10 28.08
C THR A 121 -2.77 0.31 29.12
N GLU A 122 -1.99 0.95 30.00
CA GLU A 122 -1.23 0.29 31.06
C GLU A 122 -2.12 -0.25 32.19
N THR A 123 -3.31 0.35 32.36
CA THR A 123 -4.23 0.01 33.48
C THR A 123 -5.59 -0.47 33.00
N ALA A 124 -5.92 -0.28 31.72
CA ALA A 124 -7.18 -0.70 31.14
C ALA A 124 -7.32 -2.23 31.13
N ARG A 125 -8.53 -2.72 31.39
CA ARG A 125 -8.89 -4.12 31.12
C ARG A 125 -9.08 -4.29 29.61
N ILE A 126 -8.03 -4.68 28.92
CA ILE A 126 -8.02 -4.90 27.48
C ILE A 126 -8.70 -6.23 27.13
N GLY A 127 -9.74 -6.17 26.30
CA GLY A 127 -10.34 -7.33 25.67
C GLY A 127 -9.90 -7.47 24.20
N VAL A 128 -9.72 -8.71 23.74
CA VAL A 128 -9.36 -9.01 22.34
C VAL A 128 -9.95 -10.35 21.89
N VAL A 129 -10.05 -10.58 20.58
CA VAL A 129 -10.47 -11.87 20.01
C VAL A 129 -9.33 -12.89 20.11
N ASP A 130 -9.67 -14.12 20.50
CA ASP A 130 -8.71 -15.22 20.57
C ASP A 130 -8.26 -15.65 19.17
N GLY A 131 -6.97 -15.90 19.01
CA GLY A 131 -6.38 -16.30 17.73
C GLY A 131 -6.49 -15.24 16.61
N SER A 132 -6.58 -13.96 16.96
CA SER A 132 -6.58 -12.85 16.01
C SER A 132 -5.20 -12.20 15.86
N ASN A 133 -5.02 -11.45 14.77
CA ASN A 133 -3.83 -10.63 14.52
C ASN A 133 -3.58 -9.64 15.67
N GLU A 134 -4.65 -9.00 16.16
CA GLU A 134 -4.59 -8.02 17.25
C GLU A 134 -4.07 -8.64 18.55
N LYS A 135 -4.50 -9.87 18.87
CA LYS A 135 -4.00 -10.58 20.05
C LYS A 135 -2.52 -10.90 19.94
N ALA A 136 -2.10 -11.42 18.79
CA ALA A 136 -0.69 -11.73 18.55
C ALA A 136 0.18 -10.47 18.69
N TRP A 137 -0.29 -9.35 18.14
CA TRP A 137 0.38 -8.07 18.24
C TRP A 137 0.45 -7.52 19.67
N LEU A 138 -0.65 -7.58 20.44
CA LEU A 138 -0.68 -7.15 21.84
C LEU A 138 0.37 -7.92 22.67
N ILE A 139 0.45 -9.24 22.48
CA ILE A 139 1.45 -10.09 23.16
C ILE A 139 2.86 -9.69 22.75
N ALA A 140 3.12 -9.52 21.45
CA ALA A 140 4.44 -9.15 20.94
C ALA A 140 4.93 -7.78 21.43
N ASN A 141 4.00 -6.88 21.77
CA ASN A 141 4.29 -5.53 22.26
C ASN A 141 4.12 -5.38 23.77
N GLY A 142 3.96 -6.48 24.52
CA GLY A 142 3.99 -6.48 25.98
C GLY A 142 2.74 -5.94 26.67
N TYR A 143 1.58 -5.92 25.99
CA TYR A 143 0.32 -5.51 26.60
C TYR A 143 -0.26 -6.61 27.49
N ASP A 144 -0.80 -6.22 28.64
CA ASP A 144 -1.54 -7.12 29.54
C ASP A 144 -2.98 -7.33 29.04
N ILE A 145 -3.23 -8.49 28.46
CA ILE A 145 -4.57 -8.88 28.00
C ILE A 145 -5.40 -9.36 29.18
N PHE A 146 -6.45 -8.62 29.53
CA PHE A 146 -7.36 -8.98 30.62
C PHE A 146 -8.28 -10.14 30.24
N LEU A 147 -8.82 -10.14 29.01
CA LEU A 147 -9.76 -11.15 28.56
C LEU A 147 -9.64 -11.41 27.06
N SER A 148 -9.69 -12.69 26.67
CA SER A 148 -9.74 -13.13 25.28
C SER A 148 -11.02 -13.94 25.04
N ILE A 149 -11.72 -13.65 23.95
CA ILE A 149 -13.04 -14.24 23.64
C ILE A 149 -13.09 -14.81 22.21
N ASN A 150 -14.17 -15.54 21.86
CA ASN A 150 -14.22 -16.26 20.58
C ASN A 150 -14.91 -15.52 19.44
N SER A 151 -15.60 -14.40 19.70
CA SER A 151 -16.26 -13.63 18.64
C SER A 151 -16.24 -12.11 18.88
N PRO A 152 -16.05 -11.31 17.81
CA PRO A 152 -16.17 -9.85 17.84
C PRO A 152 -17.42 -9.32 18.57
N SER A 153 -18.59 -9.95 18.37
CA SER A 153 -19.86 -9.58 19.02
C SER A 153 -19.83 -9.72 20.56
N GLN A 154 -19.15 -10.74 21.08
CA GLN A 154 -18.98 -10.90 22.53
C GLN A 154 -18.12 -9.77 23.11
N LEU A 155 -17.09 -9.35 22.37
CA LEU A 155 -16.20 -8.27 22.78
C LEU A 155 -16.97 -6.95 22.94
N ILE A 156 -17.79 -6.60 21.96
CA ILE A 156 -18.69 -5.44 22.01
C ILE A 156 -19.64 -5.52 23.22
N ALA A 157 -20.26 -6.68 23.45
CA ALA A 157 -21.18 -6.86 24.57
C ALA A 157 -20.49 -6.66 25.94
N LEU A 158 -19.25 -7.13 26.09
CA LEU A 158 -18.46 -6.94 27.30
C LEU A 158 -18.07 -5.48 27.51
N LEU A 159 -17.67 -4.78 26.43
CA LEU A 159 -17.35 -3.36 26.47
C LEU A 159 -18.56 -2.53 26.90
N LYS A 160 -19.72 -2.70 26.24
CA LYS A 160 -20.99 -2.03 26.59
C LYS A 160 -21.38 -2.24 28.06
N ARG A 161 -21.17 -3.45 28.60
CA ARG A 161 -21.49 -3.81 29.99
C ARG A 161 -20.42 -3.41 31.01
N GLY A 162 -19.31 -2.79 30.58
CA GLY A 162 -18.21 -2.39 31.46
C GLY A 162 -17.46 -3.54 32.10
N ARG A 163 -17.47 -4.72 31.47
CA ARG A 163 -16.68 -5.88 31.90
C ARG A 163 -15.23 -5.79 31.43
N ILE A 164 -15.00 -5.01 30.39
CA ILE A 164 -13.70 -4.57 29.90
C ILE A 164 -13.75 -3.04 29.72
N ASP A 165 -12.59 -2.40 29.73
CA ASP A 165 -12.48 -0.94 29.58
C ASP A 165 -12.21 -0.57 28.12
N THR A 166 -11.50 -1.44 27.40
CA THR A 166 -11.21 -1.25 25.99
C THR A 166 -11.23 -2.57 25.21
N ALA A 167 -11.53 -2.47 23.92
CA ALA A 167 -11.47 -3.56 22.96
C ALA A 167 -10.56 -3.16 21.79
N LEU A 168 -9.57 -3.99 21.45
CA LEU A 168 -8.75 -3.79 20.26
C LEU A 168 -9.34 -4.56 19.07
N MET A 169 -9.65 -3.83 17.98
CA MET A 169 -10.27 -4.41 16.78
C MET A 169 -9.99 -3.56 15.53
N ASP A 170 -10.16 -4.14 14.34
CA ASP A 170 -10.31 -3.40 13.09
C ASP A 170 -11.58 -2.50 13.06
N GLU A 171 -11.40 -1.31 12.50
CA GLU A 171 -12.44 -0.28 12.33
C GLU A 171 -13.65 -0.79 11.55
N ARG A 172 -13.45 -1.45 10.40
CA ARG A 172 -14.55 -1.87 9.52
C ARG A 172 -15.35 -3.01 10.14
N ILE A 173 -14.69 -3.94 10.84
CA ILE A 173 -15.38 -4.99 11.59
C ILE A 173 -16.27 -4.37 12.68
N MET A 174 -15.76 -3.41 13.46
CA MET A 174 -16.56 -2.69 14.46
C MET A 174 -17.76 -1.96 13.84
N HIS A 175 -17.56 -1.25 12.72
CA HIS A 175 -18.64 -0.52 12.05
C HIS A 175 -19.73 -1.45 11.48
N GLY A 176 -19.36 -2.55 10.84
CA GLY A 176 -20.32 -3.52 10.30
C GLY A 176 -21.21 -4.13 11.37
N MET A 177 -20.65 -4.44 12.55
CA MET A 177 -21.46 -4.97 13.66
C MET A 177 -22.40 -3.93 14.28
N ARG A 178 -22.01 -2.65 14.34
CA ARG A 178 -22.90 -1.59 14.86
C ARG A 178 -24.16 -1.41 14.01
N THR A 179 -24.09 -1.66 12.71
CA THR A 179 -25.25 -1.58 11.82
C THR A 179 -26.22 -2.76 12.01
N GLU A 180 -25.73 -3.93 12.43
CA GLU A 180 -26.57 -5.11 12.68
C GLU A 180 -27.24 -5.09 14.08
N GLU A 181 -26.59 -4.47 15.08
CA GLU A 181 -26.97 -4.62 16.50
C GLU A 181 -27.88 -3.52 17.10
N ASN A 182 -28.68 -2.80 16.29
CA ASN A 182 -29.47 -1.61 16.68
C ASN A 182 -28.62 -0.38 17.10
N ALA A 183 -28.88 0.76 16.44
CA ALA A 183 -28.20 2.05 16.60
C ALA A 183 -28.37 2.76 17.96
N GLN A 184 -28.92 2.10 18.98
CA GLN A 184 -29.19 2.67 20.31
C GLN A 184 -28.04 2.47 21.31
N ALA A 185 -26.90 1.92 20.89
CA ALA A 185 -25.73 1.79 21.75
C ALA A 185 -25.05 3.15 21.98
N GLN A 186 -24.65 3.42 23.22
CA GLN A 186 -23.73 4.50 23.61
C GLN A 186 -22.62 4.66 22.54
N SER A 187 -22.36 5.92 22.16
CA SER A 187 -21.24 6.23 21.27
C SER A 187 -19.95 5.77 21.94
N LEU A 188 -19.33 4.73 21.40
CA LEU A 188 -17.98 4.36 21.78
C LEU A 188 -17.02 5.44 21.30
N HIS A 189 -16.00 5.68 22.10
CA HIS A 189 -14.84 6.46 21.70
C HIS A 189 -13.86 5.54 20.96
N THR A 190 -13.14 6.12 20.02
CA THR A 190 -12.27 5.42 19.09
C THR A 190 -10.88 6.04 19.19
N HIS A 191 -9.89 5.23 19.55
CA HIS A 191 -8.49 5.64 19.70
C HIS A 191 -7.67 4.89 18.66
N PHE A 192 -7.10 5.62 17.70
CA PHE A 192 -6.28 5.01 16.65
C PHE A 192 -5.05 4.38 17.27
N LEU A 193 -4.78 3.13 16.92
CA LEU A 193 -3.56 2.44 17.36
C LEU A 193 -2.55 2.40 16.23
N ARG A 194 -2.93 1.83 15.09
CA ARG A 194 -2.03 1.65 13.96
C ARG A 194 -2.77 1.28 12.68
N TYR A 195 -2.05 1.45 11.58
CA TYR A 195 -2.29 0.66 10.39
C TYR A 195 -1.62 -0.71 10.53
N ALA A 196 -2.32 -1.76 10.13
CA ALA A 196 -1.82 -3.12 10.13
C ALA A 196 -1.76 -3.66 8.69
N PRO A 197 -0.59 -3.63 8.02
CA PRO A 197 -0.41 -4.37 6.78
C PRO A 197 -0.58 -5.85 7.03
N LEU A 198 -1.40 -6.48 6.21
CA LEU A 198 -1.57 -7.92 6.21
C LEU A 198 -0.93 -8.51 4.97
N TYR A 199 -0.30 -9.67 5.13
CA TYR A 199 0.55 -10.27 4.10
C TYR A 199 0.06 -11.66 3.70
N LEU A 200 0.56 -12.15 2.55
CA LEU A 200 0.62 -13.55 2.21
C LEU A 200 2.01 -14.08 2.58
N TYR A 201 2.06 -15.15 3.37
CA TYR A 201 3.26 -15.93 3.61
C TYR A 201 3.20 -17.22 2.80
N LEU A 202 4.28 -17.51 2.08
CA LEU A 202 4.45 -18.70 1.26
C LEU A 202 5.47 -19.63 1.90
N SER A 203 5.20 -20.92 1.85
CA SER A 203 6.15 -21.92 2.34
C SER A 203 7.46 -21.88 1.56
N GLU A 204 8.56 -22.22 2.23
CA GLU A 204 9.87 -22.34 1.57
C GLU A 204 9.83 -23.36 0.43
N ALA A 205 9.10 -24.47 0.60
CA ALA A 205 8.95 -25.48 -0.44
C ALA A 205 8.29 -24.92 -1.70
N PHE A 206 7.21 -24.17 -1.56
CA PHE A 206 6.53 -23.54 -2.70
C PHE A 206 7.44 -22.53 -3.40
N THR A 207 8.02 -21.60 -2.65
CA THR A 207 8.89 -20.55 -3.23
C THR A 207 10.16 -21.10 -3.89
N ALA A 208 10.72 -22.20 -3.37
CA ALA A 208 11.82 -22.90 -4.01
C ALA A 208 11.42 -23.53 -5.36
N SER A 209 10.20 -24.07 -5.46
CA SER A 209 9.68 -24.65 -6.70
C SER A 209 9.20 -23.60 -7.71
N GLU A 210 8.77 -22.43 -7.25
CA GLU A 210 8.15 -21.38 -8.06
C GLU A 210 8.80 -20.00 -7.78
N PRO A 211 10.10 -19.82 -8.11
CA PRO A 211 10.87 -18.64 -7.71
C PRO A 211 10.34 -17.32 -8.31
N GLU A 212 9.63 -17.39 -9.44
CA GLU A 212 9.06 -16.22 -10.10
C GLU A 212 7.65 -15.85 -9.60
N PHE A 213 7.03 -16.70 -8.76
CA PHE A 213 5.67 -16.46 -8.29
C PHE A 213 5.58 -15.14 -7.54
N ILE A 214 6.43 -14.94 -6.53
CA ILE A 214 6.31 -13.80 -5.62
C ILE A 214 6.52 -12.47 -6.33
N ARG A 215 7.43 -12.43 -7.31
CA ARG A 215 7.70 -11.24 -8.13
C ARG A 215 6.47 -10.86 -8.96
N GLN A 216 5.87 -11.85 -9.63
CA GLN A 216 4.66 -11.64 -10.46
C GLN A 216 3.45 -11.27 -9.60
N PHE A 217 3.27 -11.98 -8.49
CA PHE A 217 2.23 -11.72 -7.50
C PHE A 217 2.32 -10.28 -6.99
N ASN A 218 3.48 -9.87 -6.46
CA ASN A 218 3.68 -8.53 -5.90
C ASN A 218 3.46 -7.42 -6.94
N ARG A 219 3.90 -7.63 -8.19
CA ARG A 219 3.70 -6.65 -9.27
C ARG A 219 2.22 -6.44 -9.61
N SER A 220 1.39 -7.45 -9.41
CA SER A 220 -0.04 -7.39 -9.73
C SER A 220 -0.92 -6.85 -8.59
N LEU A 221 -0.42 -6.76 -7.35
CA LEU A 221 -1.23 -6.33 -6.21
C LEU A 221 -1.87 -4.94 -6.39
N PRO A 222 -1.17 -3.89 -6.87
CA PRO A 222 -1.76 -2.55 -6.97
C PRO A 222 -3.03 -2.48 -7.84
N GLN A 223 -3.12 -3.31 -8.89
CA GLN A 223 -4.30 -3.37 -9.78
C GLN A 223 -5.37 -4.34 -9.28
N CYS A 224 -5.02 -5.29 -8.40
CA CYS A 224 -5.93 -6.30 -7.87
C CYS A 224 -6.65 -5.85 -6.59
N MET A 225 -6.16 -4.82 -5.91
CA MET A 225 -6.83 -4.23 -4.75
C MET A 225 -8.00 -3.34 -5.23
N GLU A 226 -9.24 -3.79 -5.00
CA GLU A 226 -10.46 -3.13 -5.52
C GLU A 226 -10.65 -1.70 -5.00
N SER A 227 -10.15 -1.40 -3.80
CA SER A 227 -10.26 -0.09 -3.17
C SER A 227 -8.89 0.48 -2.88
N PRO A 228 -8.56 1.69 -3.41
CA PRO A 228 -7.38 2.41 -2.97
C PRO A 228 -7.45 2.60 -1.45
N LEU A 229 -6.36 2.32 -0.78
CA LEU A 229 -6.24 2.58 0.65
C LEU A 229 -6.39 4.09 0.84
N THR A 230 -7.48 4.53 1.47
CA THR A 230 -7.82 5.96 1.58
C THR A 230 -7.80 6.45 3.02
N LEU A 231 -7.43 7.72 3.16
CA LEU A 231 -7.48 8.44 4.43
C LEU A 231 -8.94 8.74 4.79
N SER A 232 -9.27 8.60 6.06
CA SER A 232 -10.52 9.09 6.62
C SER A 232 -10.58 10.62 6.55
N ALA A 233 -11.77 11.21 6.75
CA ALA A 233 -11.91 12.66 6.81
C ALA A 233 -11.12 13.30 7.97
N GLY A 234 -10.88 12.57 9.05
CA GLY A 234 -10.03 13.04 10.16
C GLY A 234 -8.56 13.03 9.78
N GLU A 235 -8.09 11.90 9.25
CA GLU A 235 -6.71 11.70 8.79
C GLU A 235 -6.36 12.72 7.68
N SER A 236 -7.25 12.90 6.71
CA SER A 236 -7.06 13.86 5.61
C SER A 236 -6.89 15.29 6.11
N ARG A 237 -7.68 15.72 7.11
CA ARG A 237 -7.54 17.07 7.71
C ARG A 237 -6.22 17.23 8.44
N ARG A 238 -5.76 16.18 9.13
CA ARG A 238 -4.47 16.19 9.84
C ARG A 238 -3.30 16.25 8.88
N ILE A 239 -3.29 15.39 7.87
CA ILE A 239 -2.28 15.39 6.80
C ILE A 239 -2.26 16.74 6.08
N LEU A 240 -3.41 17.35 5.82
CA LEU A 240 -3.46 18.69 5.22
C LEU A 240 -2.80 19.75 6.11
N GLY A 241 -3.01 19.70 7.43
CA GLY A 241 -2.32 20.57 8.39
C GLY A 241 -0.80 20.38 8.35
N LEU A 242 -0.35 19.13 8.51
CA LEU A 242 1.06 18.78 8.44
C LEU A 242 1.72 19.19 7.11
N ALA A 243 1.06 18.95 5.99
CA ALA A 243 1.56 19.32 4.68
C ALA A 243 1.74 20.84 4.56
N ARG A 244 0.83 21.65 5.10
CA ARG A 244 0.98 23.11 5.12
C ARG A 244 2.20 23.55 5.92
N ASP A 245 2.44 22.94 7.07
CA ASP A 245 3.59 23.26 7.92
C ASP A 245 4.90 22.91 7.20
N LEU A 246 5.00 21.69 6.65
CA LEU A 246 6.16 21.24 5.88
C LEU A 246 6.42 22.13 4.67
N PHE A 247 5.37 22.49 3.91
CA PHE A 247 5.50 23.36 2.76
C PHE A 247 5.89 24.80 3.12
N THR A 248 5.48 25.27 4.30
CA THR A 248 5.87 26.61 4.81
C THR A 248 7.33 26.61 5.23
N GLU A 249 7.78 25.56 5.93
CA GLU A 249 9.18 25.41 6.31
C GLU A 249 10.08 25.31 5.06
N LEU A 250 9.68 24.51 4.08
CA LEU A 250 10.45 24.30 2.85
C LEU A 250 10.55 25.61 2.03
N ASP A 251 9.47 26.39 1.93
CA ASP A 251 9.51 27.73 1.29
C ASP A 251 10.44 28.71 2.02
N ALA A 252 10.56 28.61 3.36
CA ALA A 252 11.42 29.46 4.17
C ALA A 252 12.90 29.04 4.06
N ALA A 253 13.16 27.73 3.97
CA ALA A 253 14.50 27.18 3.87
C ALA A 253 15.09 27.30 2.45
N PHE A 254 14.24 27.36 1.42
CA PHE A 254 14.67 27.14 0.05
C PHE A 254 13.93 27.99 -0.99
N ASN A 255 14.69 28.54 -1.93
CA ASN A 255 14.12 29.26 -3.08
C ASN A 255 13.71 28.28 -4.18
N LEU A 256 12.50 27.74 -4.07
CA LEU A 256 11.95 26.77 -5.03
C LEU A 256 11.92 27.29 -6.46
N GLN A 257 11.65 28.59 -6.65
CA GLN A 257 11.62 29.21 -7.97
C GLN A 257 12.99 29.13 -8.66
N GLN A 258 14.05 29.46 -7.92
CA GLN A 258 15.41 29.43 -8.45
C GLN A 258 15.83 28.00 -8.83
N ALA A 259 15.40 27.01 -8.05
CA ALA A 259 15.69 25.61 -8.34
C ALA A 259 14.91 25.09 -9.55
N LEU A 260 13.66 25.50 -9.74
CA LEU A 260 12.88 25.22 -10.94
C LEU A 260 13.57 25.76 -12.20
N GLU A 261 14.13 26.96 -12.12
CA GLU A 261 14.82 27.63 -13.21
C GLU A 261 16.20 27.01 -13.52
N ALA A 262 16.88 26.46 -12.50
CA ALA A 262 18.16 25.79 -12.65
C ALA A 262 18.05 24.35 -13.17
N GLY A 263 16.87 23.74 -13.09
CA GLY A 263 16.61 22.39 -13.59
C GLY A 263 16.60 22.31 -15.13
N PRO A 264 16.70 21.10 -15.71
CA PRO A 264 16.72 20.91 -17.15
C PRO A 264 15.42 21.39 -17.81
N ARG A 265 15.57 21.97 -19.01
CA ARG A 265 14.48 22.42 -19.87
C ARG A 265 14.64 21.77 -21.23
N LEU A 266 13.64 20.99 -21.62
CA LEU A 266 13.61 20.35 -22.93
C LEU A 266 12.90 21.22 -23.96
N ALA A 267 13.30 21.08 -25.22
CA ALA A 267 12.75 21.87 -26.32
C ALA A 267 11.39 21.36 -26.79
N SER A 268 11.13 20.07 -26.65
CA SER A 268 9.89 19.44 -27.14
C SER A 268 9.40 18.33 -26.24
N PHE A 269 8.10 18.06 -26.31
CA PHE A 269 7.48 16.92 -25.63
C PHE A 269 8.01 15.56 -26.15
N THR A 270 8.42 15.48 -27.41
CA THR A 270 9.05 14.27 -27.97
C THR A 270 10.37 13.96 -27.28
N ASP A 271 11.17 14.98 -26.96
CA ASP A 271 12.40 14.80 -26.18
C ASP A 271 12.08 14.29 -24.78
N VAL A 272 11.02 14.83 -24.15
CA VAL A 272 10.57 14.40 -22.81
C VAL A 272 10.28 12.91 -22.80
N LEU A 273 9.44 12.42 -23.72
CA LEU A 273 9.09 11.00 -23.80
C LEU A 273 10.30 10.10 -24.13
N THR A 274 11.24 10.60 -24.93
CA THR A 274 12.47 9.87 -25.27
C THR A 274 13.37 9.69 -24.06
N ILE A 275 13.55 10.75 -23.27
CA ILE A 275 14.34 10.72 -22.03
C ILE A 275 13.63 9.85 -21.00
N ASP A 276 12.32 10.00 -20.85
CA ASP A 276 11.51 9.25 -19.91
C ASP A 276 11.58 7.73 -20.16
N SER A 277 11.45 7.30 -21.41
CA SER A 277 11.58 5.88 -21.79
C SER A 277 12.95 5.29 -21.43
N LYS A 278 14.03 6.08 -21.58
CA LYS A 278 15.38 5.65 -21.20
C LYS A 278 15.55 5.61 -19.68
N TRP A 279 14.92 6.55 -18.98
CA TRP A 279 14.94 6.62 -17.53
C TRP A 279 14.28 5.40 -16.91
N GLN A 280 13.06 5.07 -17.33
CA GLN A 280 12.30 3.90 -16.86
C GLN A 280 13.00 2.57 -17.15
N ALA A 281 13.79 2.50 -18.23
CA ALA A 281 14.55 1.29 -18.57
C ALA A 281 15.74 1.03 -17.62
N LEU A 282 16.24 2.07 -16.94
CA LEU A 282 17.44 1.99 -16.09
C LEU A 282 17.10 2.12 -14.60
N ALA A 283 16.15 2.97 -14.23
CA ALA A 283 15.69 3.12 -12.86
C ALA A 283 14.87 1.90 -12.39
N PRO A 284 14.91 1.56 -11.09
CA PRO A 284 15.75 2.13 -10.03
C PRO A 284 17.18 1.55 -10.00
N GLY A 285 17.52 0.60 -10.88
CA GLY A 285 18.78 -0.13 -10.84
C GLY A 285 20.04 0.70 -11.16
N SER A 286 19.90 1.73 -12.00
CA SER A 286 20.96 2.69 -12.31
C SER A 286 20.36 4.04 -12.68
N ALA A 287 21.02 5.12 -12.25
CA ALA A 287 20.72 6.46 -12.73
C ALA A 287 21.15 6.62 -14.20
N THR A 288 20.41 7.42 -14.96
CA THR A 288 20.85 7.93 -16.27
C THR A 288 21.86 9.07 -16.09
N ASP A 289 22.55 9.48 -17.15
CA ASP A 289 23.44 10.65 -17.11
C ASP A 289 22.67 11.91 -16.66
N LEU A 290 21.50 12.15 -17.26
CA LEU A 290 20.65 13.28 -16.86
C LEU A 290 20.15 13.16 -15.43
N ALA A 291 19.76 11.96 -14.98
CA ALA A 291 19.35 11.75 -13.57
C ALA A 291 20.49 12.11 -12.61
N SER A 292 21.71 11.69 -12.94
CA SER A 292 22.92 11.98 -12.17
C SER A 292 23.23 13.48 -12.15
N GLU A 293 23.08 14.16 -13.29
CA GLU A 293 23.21 15.62 -13.39
C GLU A 293 22.18 16.35 -12.52
N ILE A 294 20.90 15.95 -12.59
CA ILE A 294 19.84 16.52 -11.76
C ILE A 294 20.13 16.30 -10.28
N LEU A 295 20.51 15.09 -9.84
CA LEU A 295 20.88 14.81 -8.44
C LEU A 295 22.06 15.65 -7.96
N ALA A 296 22.98 15.99 -8.87
CA ALA A 296 24.12 16.84 -8.59
C ALA A 296 23.80 18.34 -8.61
N LEU A 297 22.56 18.76 -8.86
CA LEU A 297 22.18 20.17 -8.76
C LEU A 297 22.21 20.63 -7.29
N PRO A 298 22.60 21.89 -7.00
CA PRO A 298 22.50 22.46 -5.66
C PRO A 298 21.10 22.33 -5.05
N GLY A 299 20.06 22.46 -5.88
CA GLY A 299 18.69 22.29 -5.45
C GLY A 299 18.38 20.87 -4.98
N SER A 300 18.73 19.85 -5.77
CA SER A 300 18.54 18.45 -5.41
C SER A 300 19.29 18.07 -4.13
N ARG A 301 20.54 18.52 -3.96
CA ARG A 301 21.29 18.32 -2.70
C ARG A 301 20.63 18.98 -1.50
N ALA A 302 20.09 20.19 -1.66
CA ALA A 302 19.39 20.88 -0.58
C ALA A 302 18.09 20.16 -0.20
N LEU A 303 17.32 19.69 -1.19
CA LEU A 303 16.10 18.89 -0.96
C LEU A 303 16.44 17.58 -0.24
N ASN A 304 17.48 16.87 -0.67
CA ASN A 304 17.96 15.67 0.01
C ASN A 304 18.38 15.95 1.47
N ALA A 305 19.18 17.00 1.70
CA ALA A 305 19.58 17.37 3.06
C ALA A 305 18.39 17.75 3.95
N TRP A 306 17.41 18.49 3.41
CA TRP A 306 16.19 18.82 4.14
C TRP A 306 15.37 17.57 4.46
N GLN A 307 15.20 16.64 3.49
CA GLN A 307 14.54 15.35 3.72
C GLN A 307 15.19 14.56 4.85
N LEU A 308 16.52 14.45 4.85
CA LEU A 308 17.26 13.70 5.89
C LEU A 308 17.07 14.28 7.29
N ASN A 309 16.76 15.58 7.42
CA ASN A 309 16.48 16.22 8.70
C ASN A 309 15.05 15.98 9.23
N HIS A 310 14.17 15.32 8.45
CA HIS A 310 12.77 15.09 8.79
C HIS A 310 12.48 13.66 9.27
N ASN A 311 13.45 13.00 9.91
CA ASN A 311 13.27 11.78 10.72
C ASN A 311 12.24 10.76 10.18
N SER A 312 12.48 10.23 8.97
CA SER A 312 11.63 9.24 8.29
C SER A 312 10.19 9.67 7.96
N LEU A 313 9.78 10.90 8.30
CA LEU A 313 8.47 11.42 7.92
C LEU A 313 8.41 11.71 6.43
N VAL A 314 9.42 12.39 5.89
CA VAL A 314 9.50 12.72 4.45
C VAL A 314 10.36 11.68 3.74
N THR A 315 9.76 10.95 2.82
CA THR A 315 10.40 9.82 2.11
C THR A 315 10.99 10.23 0.77
N GLU A 316 10.42 11.24 0.12
CA GLU A 316 10.93 11.79 -1.13
C GLU A 316 10.44 13.23 -1.35
N ILE A 317 11.17 13.96 -2.20
CA ILE A 317 10.82 15.33 -2.61
C ILE A 317 11.11 15.50 -4.09
N LEU A 318 10.08 15.90 -4.84
CA LEU A 318 10.15 16.12 -6.28
C LEU A 318 9.78 17.56 -6.59
N LEU A 319 10.65 18.23 -7.34
CA LEU A 319 10.40 19.54 -7.89
C LEU A 319 10.19 19.41 -9.40
N ILE A 320 8.98 19.72 -9.87
CA ILE A 320 8.50 19.45 -11.22
C ILE A 320 8.23 20.78 -11.92
N ASN A 321 8.74 20.96 -13.14
CA ASN A 321 8.51 22.17 -13.93
C ASN A 321 7.14 22.15 -14.66
N ASP A 322 6.81 23.25 -15.32
CA ASP A 322 5.59 23.44 -16.12
C ASP A 322 5.38 22.45 -17.28
N MET A 323 6.43 21.77 -17.74
CA MET A 323 6.30 20.66 -18.71
C MET A 323 5.97 19.32 -18.06
N GLY A 324 5.88 19.29 -16.72
CA GLY A 324 5.71 18.07 -15.95
C GLY A 324 7.00 17.27 -15.80
N THR A 325 8.18 17.86 -16.06
CA THR A 325 9.47 17.14 -15.94
C THR A 325 10.20 17.48 -14.65
N ILE A 326 11.00 16.55 -14.14
CA ILE A 326 11.78 16.76 -12.91
C ILE A 326 12.84 17.85 -13.13
N ALA A 327 12.74 18.91 -12.33
CA ALA A 327 13.73 20.00 -12.25
C ALA A 327 14.76 19.77 -11.13
N ALA A 328 14.33 19.19 -10.01
CA ALA A 328 15.18 18.75 -8.92
C ALA A 328 14.50 17.59 -8.17
N MET A 329 15.28 16.72 -7.54
CA MET A 329 14.76 15.58 -6.78
C MET A 329 15.67 15.24 -5.61
N SER A 330 15.11 14.82 -4.49
CA SER A 330 15.90 14.41 -3.32
C SER A 330 16.55 13.04 -3.47
N GLN A 331 15.98 12.17 -4.32
CA GLN A 331 16.48 10.83 -4.64
C GLN A 331 16.07 10.41 -6.05
N LEU A 332 16.62 9.31 -6.56
CA LEU A 332 16.31 8.82 -7.91
C LEU A 332 14.85 8.34 -8.00
N THR A 333 14.12 8.83 -9.01
CA THR A 333 12.75 8.42 -9.33
C THR A 333 12.70 7.27 -10.34
N SER A 334 11.54 6.62 -10.44
CA SER A 334 11.24 5.61 -11.46
C SER A 334 11.23 6.15 -12.90
N ASP A 335 10.87 7.41 -13.05
CA ASP A 335 10.55 8.06 -14.31
C ASP A 335 10.86 9.56 -14.25
N PHE A 336 11.00 10.19 -15.41
CA PHE A 336 11.42 11.59 -15.53
C PHE A 336 10.23 12.53 -15.73
N TRP A 337 9.21 12.06 -16.45
CA TRP A 337 8.00 12.81 -16.72
C TRP A 337 6.94 12.46 -15.68
N GLN A 338 6.36 13.47 -15.05
CA GLN A 338 5.39 13.40 -13.96
C GLN A 338 4.10 14.16 -14.32
N GLY A 339 3.99 14.64 -15.57
CA GLY A 339 2.94 15.56 -16.01
C GLY A 339 1.58 14.89 -16.23
N ASP A 340 1.56 13.58 -16.41
CA ASP A 340 0.36 12.76 -16.48
C ASP A 340 -0.19 12.37 -15.10
N GLU A 341 0.65 12.46 -14.07
CA GLU A 341 0.30 12.03 -12.72
C GLU A 341 -0.69 12.96 -12.00
N PRO A 342 -1.57 12.41 -11.14
CA PRO A 342 -2.49 13.20 -10.32
C PRO A 342 -1.80 14.27 -9.47
N LYS A 343 -0.63 13.95 -8.89
CA LYS A 343 0.16 14.89 -8.06
C LYS A 343 0.55 16.17 -8.79
N PHE A 344 0.67 16.13 -10.12
CA PHE A 344 0.92 17.30 -10.95
C PHE A 344 -0.39 17.91 -11.47
N ARG A 345 -1.24 17.10 -12.09
CA ARG A 345 -2.43 17.57 -12.80
C ARG A 345 -3.44 18.23 -11.86
N THR A 346 -3.68 17.65 -10.69
CA THR A 346 -4.74 18.15 -9.79
C THR A 346 -4.45 19.55 -9.28
N VAL A 347 -3.19 19.92 -9.05
CA VAL A 347 -2.82 21.26 -8.54
C VAL A 347 -2.55 22.29 -9.64
N THR A 348 -2.45 21.86 -10.91
CA THR A 348 -2.16 22.73 -12.07
C THR A 348 -3.34 22.93 -13.02
N ASP A 349 -4.29 21.99 -13.11
CA ASP A 349 -5.39 22.05 -14.07
C ASP A 349 -6.46 23.08 -13.68
N THR A 350 -6.49 24.20 -14.41
CA THR A 350 -7.47 25.28 -14.22
C THR A 350 -8.74 25.11 -15.07
N LYS A 351 -8.85 24.06 -15.88
CA LYS A 351 -9.99 23.89 -16.80
C LYS A 351 -11.29 23.54 -16.08
N THR A 352 -11.19 22.85 -14.95
CA THR A 352 -12.34 22.37 -14.17
C THR A 352 -12.69 23.28 -12.98
N GLY A 353 -12.02 24.43 -12.84
CA GLY A 353 -12.23 25.38 -11.76
C GLY A 353 -10.92 25.84 -11.12
N THR A 354 -11.01 26.35 -9.89
CA THR A 354 -9.82 26.68 -9.09
C THR A 354 -9.20 25.38 -8.56
N PRO A 355 -7.94 25.06 -8.89
CA PRO A 355 -7.27 23.90 -8.34
C PRO A 355 -7.23 23.95 -6.80
N PRO A 356 -7.24 22.82 -6.10
CA PRO A 356 -6.99 22.79 -4.67
C PRO A 356 -5.60 23.37 -4.36
N GLU A 357 -5.47 23.91 -3.14
CA GLU A 357 -4.21 24.42 -2.61
C GLU A 357 -3.14 23.31 -2.55
N ILE A 358 -3.54 22.17 -1.99
CA ILE A 358 -2.73 20.96 -1.81
C ILE A 358 -3.53 19.77 -2.33
N TYR A 359 -2.86 18.89 -3.07
CA TYR A 359 -3.35 17.55 -3.41
C TYR A 359 -2.80 16.54 -2.39
N ILE A 360 -3.61 15.53 -2.06
CA ILE A 360 -3.23 14.38 -1.22
C ILE A 360 -3.59 13.13 -2.01
N SER A 361 -2.63 12.23 -2.23
CA SER A 361 -2.87 10.96 -2.90
C SER A 361 -3.58 9.95 -2.00
N PRO A 362 -4.15 8.88 -2.58
CA PRO A 362 -4.39 7.65 -1.83
C PRO A 362 -3.10 7.12 -1.19
N ILE A 363 -3.26 6.29 -0.16
CA ILE A 363 -2.16 5.54 0.46
C ILE A 363 -1.70 4.47 -0.53
N HIS A 364 -0.39 4.36 -0.71
CA HIS A 364 0.24 3.32 -1.50
C HIS A 364 1.38 2.68 -0.70
N TYR A 365 1.69 1.42 -1.02
CA TYR A 365 2.81 0.71 -0.40
C TYR A 365 4.05 0.86 -1.28
N ASP A 366 5.13 1.35 -0.70
CA ASP A 366 6.45 1.37 -1.34
C ASP A 366 7.22 0.10 -0.93
N ALA A 367 7.39 -0.81 -1.90
CA ALA A 367 8.07 -2.08 -1.67
C ALA A 367 9.57 -1.94 -1.35
N SER A 368 10.20 -0.82 -1.73
CA SER A 368 11.62 -0.60 -1.51
C SER A 368 11.93 -0.24 -0.05
N THR A 369 11.02 0.52 0.58
CA THR A 369 11.11 0.93 1.99
C THR A 369 10.29 0.01 2.91
N SER A 370 9.38 -0.79 2.34
CA SER A 370 8.37 -1.56 3.08
C SER A 370 7.44 -0.69 3.93
N GLU A 371 7.16 0.52 3.46
CA GLU A 371 6.38 1.51 4.17
C GLU A 371 5.15 1.94 3.36
N PHE A 372 4.09 2.34 4.07
CA PHE A 372 2.96 3.01 3.44
C PHE A 372 3.23 4.50 3.35
N GLN A 373 2.97 5.04 2.18
CA GLN A 373 3.23 6.43 1.86
C GLN A 373 2.00 7.08 1.23
N ILE A 374 1.94 8.39 1.39
CA ILE A 374 1.07 9.27 0.63
C ILE A 374 1.93 10.33 -0.04
N ILE A 375 1.44 10.88 -1.13
CA ILE A 375 2.05 12.03 -1.79
C ILE A 375 1.19 13.25 -1.52
N VAL A 376 1.82 14.31 -1.02
CA VAL A 376 1.22 15.64 -0.96
C VAL A 376 1.91 16.56 -1.95
N SER A 377 1.16 17.39 -2.66
CA SER A 377 1.75 18.32 -3.62
C SER A 377 1.06 19.67 -3.63
N LYS A 378 1.81 20.73 -3.95
CA LYS A 378 1.28 22.08 -4.19
C LYS A 378 1.88 22.70 -5.43
N ALA A 379 1.13 23.57 -6.09
CA ALA A 379 1.63 24.38 -7.18
C ALA A 379 2.54 25.51 -6.65
N ILE A 380 3.70 25.68 -7.27
CA ILE A 380 4.59 26.81 -7.07
C ILE A 380 4.17 27.89 -8.06
N ARG A 381 3.64 29.00 -7.55
CA ARG A 381 3.15 30.10 -8.37
C ARG A 381 4.12 31.29 -8.36
N PRO A 382 4.42 31.87 -9.53
CA PRO A 382 5.08 33.16 -9.67
C PRO A 382 4.50 34.25 -8.76
N GLN A 383 5.36 35.02 -8.08
CA GLN A 383 4.94 36.28 -7.44
C GLN A 383 4.87 37.48 -8.42
N LYS A 384 5.40 37.34 -9.65
CA LYS A 384 5.43 38.36 -10.72
C LYS A 384 5.30 37.69 -12.08
N ASP A 385 4.73 38.40 -13.06
CA ASP A 385 4.67 37.95 -14.45
C ASP A 385 6.05 37.56 -14.98
N GLY A 386 6.16 36.36 -15.58
CA GLY A 386 7.36 35.85 -16.24
C GLY A 386 8.15 34.76 -15.50
N LYS A 387 7.78 34.37 -14.27
CA LYS A 387 8.38 33.23 -13.57
C LYS A 387 7.74 31.91 -14.00
N SER A 388 8.52 30.84 -14.02
CA SER A 388 8.00 29.50 -14.33
C SER A 388 7.12 28.96 -13.21
N THR A 389 5.91 28.52 -13.54
CA THR A 389 5.05 27.73 -12.65
C THR A 389 5.63 26.32 -12.54
N GLY A 390 5.50 25.69 -11.37
CA GLY A 390 5.90 24.31 -11.16
C GLY A 390 5.06 23.65 -10.08
N VAL A 391 5.46 22.45 -9.67
CA VAL A 391 4.85 21.69 -8.59
C VAL A 391 5.96 21.16 -7.69
N ILE A 392 5.77 21.26 -6.38
CA ILE A 392 6.56 20.53 -5.39
C ILE A 392 5.69 19.40 -4.85
N ALA A 393 6.23 18.19 -4.81
CA ALA A 393 5.58 17.02 -4.25
C ALA A 393 6.47 16.41 -3.16
N LEU A 394 5.86 15.95 -2.07
CA LEU A 394 6.50 15.28 -0.95
C LEU A 394 5.85 13.90 -0.77
N GLY A 395 6.66 12.86 -0.73
CA GLY A 395 6.25 11.57 -0.19
C GLY A 395 6.32 11.61 1.33
N LEU A 396 5.25 11.18 2.01
CA LEU A 396 5.16 11.14 3.47
C LEU A 396 4.88 9.71 3.95
N ASN A 397 5.64 9.24 4.93
CA ASN A 397 5.33 7.99 5.65
C ASN A 397 4.06 8.20 6.48
N ILE A 398 3.01 7.43 6.18
CA ILE A 398 1.69 7.68 6.78
C ILE A 398 1.64 7.33 8.26
N GLU A 399 2.39 6.31 8.70
CA GLU A 399 2.43 5.93 10.11
C GLU A 399 3.09 7.02 10.95
N VAL A 400 4.23 7.54 10.51
CA VAL A 400 4.91 8.64 11.21
C VAL A 400 4.04 9.90 11.19
N ALA A 401 3.44 10.24 10.05
CA ALA A 401 2.58 11.40 9.89
C ALA A 401 1.35 11.38 10.80
N LEU A 402 0.83 10.19 11.14
CA LEU A 402 -0.30 10.01 12.04
C LEU A 402 0.08 9.64 13.48
N ARG A 403 1.34 9.30 13.79
CA ARG A 403 1.77 9.09 15.19
C ARG A 403 2.22 10.37 15.89
N SER A 404 2.79 11.32 15.15
CA SER A 404 3.58 12.45 15.68
C SER A 404 2.87 13.48 16.58
N THR A 405 1.64 13.25 17.04
CA THR A 405 0.96 14.17 17.98
C THR A 405 0.04 13.48 19.00
N GLU A 406 0.32 12.24 19.42
CA GLU A 406 -0.14 11.75 20.73
C GLU A 406 0.86 12.10 21.85
N GLU A 407 1.44 13.30 21.80
CA GLU A 407 2.13 13.86 22.97
C GLU A 407 1.10 14.60 23.84
N TYR A 408 0.65 13.84 24.85
CA TYR A 408 0.01 14.22 26.14
C TYR A 408 -1.31 15.02 26.14
#